data_AF-A0AAV5W4C7-F1
#
_entry.id   AF-A0AAV5W4C7-F1
#
_cell.length_a   1.000
_cell.length_b   1.000
_cell.length_c   1.000
_cell.angle_alpha   90.00
_cell.angle_beta   90.00
_cell.angle_gamma   90.00
#
_symmetry.space_group_name_H-M   'P 1'
#
loop_
_entity.id
_entity.type
_entity.pdbx_description
1 polymer ?
#
loop_
_entity_poly.entity_id
_entity_poly.type
_entity_poly.pdbx_seq_one_letter_code
_entity_poly.pdbx_strand_id
1 'polypeptide(L)'
;MSDNDRELSIFEQLPEELCWEILDRVPESVRIMSQTSRVLRSHVISYVSTPARIQIVDKLYCDLTKIQFTMSILDHKVDLFEMRLQS
;
A
#
# COMPACT_ATOMS: atom_id res chain seq x y z
N MET A 1 -15.79 33.90 0.17
CA MET A 1 -14.56 34.12 -0.62
C MET A 1 -14.23 32.79 -1.27
N SER A 2 -14.23 32.75 -2.59
CA SER A 2 -14.20 31.52 -3.38
C SER A 2 -12.77 30.97 -3.47
N ASP A 3 -12.57 29.77 -2.95
CA ASP A 3 -11.29 29.05 -2.85
C ASP A 3 -10.98 28.20 -4.11
N ASN A 4 -11.49 28.60 -5.27
CA ASN A 4 -11.40 27.82 -6.51
C ASN A 4 -10.63 28.59 -7.58
N ASP A 5 -9.30 28.42 -7.59
CA ASP A 5 -8.45 28.34 -8.80
C ASP A 5 -6.98 28.12 -8.40
N ARG A 6 -6.73 27.20 -7.45
CA ARG A 6 -5.39 26.65 -7.29
C ARG A 6 -5.30 25.43 -8.19
N GLU A 7 -4.71 25.63 -9.36
CA GLU A 7 -4.39 24.53 -10.28
C GLU A 7 -3.46 23.55 -9.53
N LEU A 8 -3.97 22.34 -9.29
CA LEU A 8 -3.21 21.30 -8.61
C LEU A 8 -2.00 20.94 -9.46
N SER A 9 -0.83 20.79 -8.85
CA SER A 9 0.34 20.28 -9.56
C SER A 9 0.10 18.85 -10.05
N ILE A 10 0.86 18.42 -11.06
CA ILE A 10 0.76 17.06 -11.62
C ILE A 10 0.84 15.96 -10.56
N PHE A 11 1.58 16.19 -9.47
CA PHE A 11 1.72 15.25 -8.35
C PHE A 11 0.51 15.25 -7.43
N GLU A 12 -0.14 16.40 -7.25
CA GLU A 12 -1.37 16.53 -6.46
C GLU A 12 -2.60 15.99 -7.19
N GLN A 13 -2.50 15.80 -8.51
CA GLN A 13 -3.54 15.17 -9.33
C GLN A 13 -3.39 13.64 -9.40
N LEU A 14 -2.30 13.08 -8.88
CA LEU A 14 -2.10 11.64 -8.91
C LEU A 14 -3.14 10.94 -8.02
N PRO A 15 -3.69 9.80 -8.48
CA PRO A 15 -4.38 8.87 -7.61
C PRO A 15 -3.55 8.54 -6.38
N GLU A 16 -4.24 8.36 -5.26
CA GLU A 16 -3.61 8.11 -3.97
C GLU A 16 -2.74 6.85 -4.00
N GLU A 17 -3.18 5.80 -4.70
CA GLU A 17 -2.46 4.54 -4.86
C GLU A 17 -1.13 4.71 -5.60
N LEU A 18 -1.09 5.60 -6.61
CA LEU A 18 0.16 5.90 -7.32
C LEU A 18 1.12 6.74 -6.46
N CYS A 19 0.59 7.64 -5.63
CA CYS A 19 1.40 8.31 -4.62
C CYS A 19 1.99 7.30 -3.63
N TRP A 20 1.22 6.29 -3.21
CA TRP A 20 1.68 5.27 -2.27
C TRP A 20 2.79 4.40 -2.86
N GLU A 21 2.68 4.00 -4.13
CA GLU A 21 3.76 3.29 -4.83
C GLU A 21 5.07 4.09 -4.87
N ILE A 22 4.99 5.42 -4.99
CA ILE A 22 6.17 6.29 -4.92
C ILE A 22 6.75 6.28 -3.49
N LEU A 23 5.90 6.35 -2.47
CA LEU A 23 6.32 6.32 -1.06
C LEU A 23 6.96 4.96 -0.69
N ASP A 24 6.43 3.84 -1.20
CA ASP A 24 6.97 2.50 -0.99
C ASP A 24 8.36 2.33 -1.62
N ARG A 25 8.60 2.93 -2.78
CA ARG A 25 9.88 2.83 -3.51
C ARG A 25 10.91 3.84 -3.03
N VAL A 26 10.46 4.99 -2.55
CA VAL A 26 11.29 6.14 -2.19
C VAL A 26 10.85 6.66 -0.82
N PRO A 27 11.17 5.97 0.29
CA PRO A 27 10.69 6.34 1.63
C PRO A 27 11.07 7.76 2.05
N GLU A 28 12.18 8.29 1.56
CA GLU A 28 12.63 9.67 1.79
C GLU A 28 11.65 10.72 1.23
N SER A 29 10.84 10.34 0.23
CA SER A 29 9.83 11.22 -0.36
C SER A 29 8.68 11.54 0.58
N VAL A 30 8.44 10.72 1.62
CA VAL A 30 7.46 10.97 2.70
C VAL A 30 7.65 12.36 3.31
N ARG A 31 8.89 12.70 3.66
CA ARG A 31 9.21 13.99 4.28
C ARG A 31 9.00 15.15 3.31
N ILE A 32 9.35 14.96 2.05
CA ILE A 32 9.22 15.99 1.02
C ILE A 32 7.74 16.25 0.75
N MET A 33 6.98 15.20 0.40
CA MET A 33 5.55 15.28 0.07
C MET A 33 4.70 15.85 1.21
N SER A 34 5.00 15.50 2.46
CA SER A 34 4.30 16.04 3.63
C SER A 34 4.53 17.54 3.87
N GLN A 35 5.59 18.11 3.30
CA GLN A 35 5.95 19.52 3.42
C GLN A 35 5.63 20.34 2.17
N THR A 36 5.47 19.69 1.00
CA THR A 36 5.22 20.35 -0.28
C THR A 36 3.81 20.94 -0.38
N SER A 37 2.78 20.18 -0.03
CA SER A 37 1.40 20.69 -0.15
C SER A 37 0.41 19.99 0.78
N ARG A 38 -0.77 20.60 0.96
CA ARG A 38 -1.83 20.03 1.80
C ARG A 38 -2.38 18.73 1.20
N VAL A 39 -2.46 18.63 -0.12
CA VAL A 39 -2.97 17.45 -0.84
C VAL A 39 -1.98 16.29 -0.75
N LEU A 40 -0.70 16.55 -1.02
CA LEU A 40 0.34 15.53 -0.87
C LEU A 40 0.50 15.08 0.59
N ARG A 41 0.37 16.01 1.54
CA ARG A 41 0.33 15.67 2.96
C ARG A 41 -0.85 14.78 3.31
N SER A 42 -2.05 14.98 2.74
CA SER A 42 -3.16 14.06 2.98
C SER A 42 -2.88 12.66 2.42
N HIS A 43 -2.25 12.53 1.26
CA HIS A 43 -1.84 11.22 0.73
C HIS A 43 -0.82 10.53 1.62
N VAL A 44 0.18 11.26 2.14
CA VAL A 44 1.15 10.72 3.10
C VAL A 44 0.48 10.27 4.40
N ILE A 45 -0.45 11.06 4.93
CA ILE A 45 -1.20 10.70 6.15
C ILE A 45 -2.02 9.43 5.90
N SER A 46 -2.69 9.33 4.76
CA SER A 46 -3.47 8.16 4.37
C SER A 46 -2.59 6.93 4.19
N TYR A 47 -1.41 7.08 3.58
CA TYR A 47 -0.41 6.01 3.45
C TYR A 47 0.02 5.46 4.81
N VAL A 48 0.40 6.33 5.76
CA VAL A 48 0.86 5.88 7.09
C VAL A 48 -0.28 5.38 7.98
N SER A 49 -1.51 5.87 7.76
CA SER A 49 -2.70 5.46 8.53
C SER A 49 -3.33 4.19 7.98
N THR A 50 -3.03 3.84 6.74
CA THR A 50 -3.45 2.58 6.13
C THR A 50 -2.56 1.48 6.71
N PRO A 51 -3.13 0.49 7.43
CA PRO A 51 -2.35 -0.64 7.88
C PRO A 51 -1.74 -1.28 6.64
N ALA A 52 -0.40 -1.32 6.58
CA ALA A 52 0.34 -1.89 5.47
C ALA A 52 -0.26 -3.26 5.15
N ARG A 53 -0.99 -3.35 4.04
CA ARG A 53 -1.46 -4.63 3.53
C ARG A 53 -0.25 -5.28 2.88
N ILE A 54 0.64 -5.81 3.71
CA ILE A 54 1.71 -6.66 3.23
C ILE A 54 1.00 -7.83 2.57
N GLN A 55 1.04 -7.87 1.24
CA GLN A 55 0.64 -9.04 0.52
C GLN A 55 1.69 -10.12 0.80
N ILE A 56 1.39 -10.94 1.80
CA ILE A 56 2.20 -12.10 2.22
C ILE A 56 2.00 -13.24 1.21
N VAL A 57 0.81 -13.38 0.65
CA VAL A 57 0.42 -14.48 -0.23
C VAL A 57 0.23 -13.98 -1.66
N ASP A 58 1.01 -14.50 -2.59
CA ASP A 58 0.88 -14.15 -4.02
C ASP A 58 -0.26 -14.93 -4.66
N LYS A 59 -0.38 -16.22 -4.33
CA LYS A 59 -1.41 -17.11 -4.88
C LYS A 59 -1.91 -18.08 -3.81
N LEU A 60 -3.22 -18.32 -3.80
CA LEU A 60 -3.87 -19.31 -2.96
C LEU A 60 -4.76 -20.20 -3.84
N TYR A 61 -4.50 -21.51 -3.79
CA TYR A 61 -5.28 -22.53 -4.47
C TYR A 61 -5.96 -23.45 -3.46
N CYS A 62 -7.19 -23.83 -3.74
CA CYS A 62 -7.94 -24.81 -2.95
C CYS A 62 -8.42 -25.93 -3.87
N ASP A 63 -7.98 -27.15 -3.60
CA ASP A 63 -8.55 -28.36 -4.18
C ASP A 63 -9.62 -28.90 -3.22
N LEU A 64 -10.87 -28.58 -3.53
CA LEU A 64 -12.03 -29.02 -2.74
C LEU A 64 -12.33 -30.52 -2.86
N THR A 65 -11.76 -31.21 -3.85
CA THR A 65 -11.94 -32.67 -3.99
C THR A 65 -11.07 -33.44 -3.00
N LYS A 66 -9.98 -32.81 -2.52
CA LYS A 66 -9.03 -33.38 -1.56
C LYS A 66 -8.93 -32.59 -0.25
N ILE A 67 -9.65 -31.48 -0.12
CA ILE A 67 -9.53 -30.52 0.98
C ILE A 67 -8.07 -30.10 1.18
N GLN A 68 -7.42 -29.69 0.08
CA GLN A 68 -6.01 -29.28 0.09
C GLN A 68 -5.91 -27.78 -0.24
N PHE A 69 -5.17 -27.05 0.59
CA PHE A 69 -4.80 -25.65 0.33
C PHE A 69 -3.32 -25.57 -0.09
N THR A 70 -3.03 -24.85 -1.17
CA THR A 70 -1.66 -24.57 -1.63
C THR A 70 -1.48 -23.07 -1.72
N MET A 71 -0.44 -22.54 -1.07
CA MET A 71 -0.12 -21.12 -1.15
C MET A 71 1.26 -20.90 -1.76
N SER A 72 1.42 -19.78 -2.46
CA SER A 72 2.71 -19.32 -3.00
C SER A 72 3.06 -17.97 -2.37
N ILE A 73 4.31 -17.85 -1.95
CA ILE A 73 4.85 -16.70 -1.22
C ILE A 73 6.22 -16.37 -1.81
N LEU A 74 6.51 -15.09 -1.98
CA LEU A 74 7.84 -14.60 -2.34
C LEU A 74 8.87 -15.01 -1.27
N ASP A 75 10.01 -15.54 -1.71
CA ASP A 75 11.07 -16.10 -0.86
C ASP A 75 11.51 -15.17 0.28
N HIS A 76 11.62 -13.87 0.02
CA HIS A 76 12.02 -12.86 1.02
C HIS A 76 10.92 -12.51 2.05
N LYS A 77 9.72 -13.09 1.94
CA LYS A 77 8.59 -12.86 2.85
C LYS A 77 8.27 -14.08 3.72
N VAL A 78 9.01 -15.17 3.58
CA VAL A 78 8.70 -16.42 4.28
C VAL A 78 8.75 -16.25 5.80
N ASP A 79 9.69 -15.45 6.31
CA ASP A 79 9.84 -15.22 7.76
C ASP A 79 8.78 -14.28 8.35
N LEU A 80 7.92 -13.67 7.51
CA LEU A 80 6.93 -12.68 7.94
C LEU A 80 5.57 -13.29 8.32
N PHE A 81 5.40 -14.61 8.23
CA PHE A 81 4.10 -15.23 8.47
C PHE A 81 4.20 -16.61 9.12
N GLU A 82 3.16 -16.97 9.87
CA GLU A 82 3.00 -18.28 10.49
C GLU A 82 1.63 -18.85 10.09
N MET A 83 1.59 -20.09 9.60
CA MET A 83 0.33 -20.79 9.31
C MET A 83 -0.07 -21.63 10.53
N ARG A 84 -1.24 -21.35 11.10
CA ARG A 84 -1.83 -22.13 12.19
C ARG A 84 -3.15 -22.74 11.73
N LEU A 85 -3.27 -24.06 11.83
CA LEU A 85 -4.58 -24.73 11.74
C LEU A 85 -5.29 -24.59 13.09
N GLN A 86 -6.52 -24.11 13.08
CA GLN A 86 -7.42 -24.12 14.23
C GLN A 86 -8.47 -25.21 14.03
N SER A 87 -8.58 -26.11 15.00
CA SER A 87 -9.57 -27.20 15.06
C SER A 87 -10.88 -26.74 15.70
#